data_AF-A0A392QGD0-F1
#
_entry.id   AF-A0A392QGD0-F1
#
_cell.length_a   1.000
_cell.length_b   1.000
_cell.length_c   1.000
_cell.angle_alpha   90.00
_cell.angle_beta   90.00
_cell.angle_gamma   90.00
#
_symmetry.space_group_name_H-M   'P 1'
#
loop_
_entity.id
_entity.type
_entity.pdbx_description
1 polymer ?
#
loop_
_entity_poly.entity_id
_entity_poly.type
_entity_poly.pdbx_seq_one_letter_code
_entity_poly.pdbx_strand_id
1 'polypeptide(L)'
;EEESGIPLHSPGVNLFTQQVLDGNWDESVATLHKIGLADENVVRSASCLILEQKFFELLHGEKVMEALMTLREEITPLCNYSSRIRELSSCLVSPSPKQDIVKVRSRSKLLEELQKLLPPTVMIPEKRLEHLVEQALILQTETCPFHNSVDKMSLYSDHHCGKELIPSRTVQVRK
;
A
#
# COMPACT_ATOMS: atom_id res chain seq x y z
N GLU A 1 6.41 9.10 -20.57
CA GLU A 1 6.28 10.49 -20.10
C GLU A 1 6.82 11.48 -21.13
N GLU A 2 8.05 11.30 -21.63
CA GLU A 2 8.65 12.22 -22.61
C GLU A 2 7.86 12.35 -23.91
N GLU A 3 7.44 11.23 -24.50
CA GLU A 3 6.66 11.24 -25.75
C GLU A 3 5.17 11.62 -25.53
N SER A 4 4.58 11.15 -24.43
CA SER A 4 3.15 11.36 -24.14
C SER A 4 2.84 12.70 -23.47
N GLY A 5 3.82 13.33 -22.82
CA GLY A 5 3.63 14.51 -21.96
C GLY A 5 2.78 14.25 -20.71
N ILE A 6 2.37 13.01 -20.45
CA ILE A 6 1.52 12.64 -19.32
C ILE A 6 2.41 12.00 -18.24
N PRO A 7 2.61 12.66 -17.09
CA PRO A 7 3.36 12.08 -15.99
C PRO A 7 2.52 11.05 -15.25
N LEU A 8 3.15 9.99 -14.74
CA LEU A 8 2.51 8.97 -13.92
C LEU A 8 2.00 9.54 -12.59
N HIS A 9 2.81 10.42 -12.00
CA HIS A 9 2.51 11.11 -10.76
C HIS A 9 2.84 12.60 -10.87
N SER A 10 2.18 13.42 -10.06
CA SER A 10 2.53 14.84 -9.99
C SER A 10 3.98 15.02 -9.46
N PRO A 11 4.66 16.12 -9.81
CA PRO A 11 6.01 16.39 -9.30
C PRO A 11 6.09 16.37 -7.76
N GLY A 12 5.03 16.79 -7.07
CA GLY A 12 4.95 16.74 -5.61
C GLY A 12 4.91 15.31 -5.05
N VAL A 13 4.21 14.39 -5.72
CA VAL A 13 4.16 12.97 -5.34
C VAL A 13 5.48 12.26 -5.64
N ASN A 14 6.15 12.60 -6.74
CA ASN A 14 7.50 12.10 -7.04
C ASN A 14 8.50 12.56 -5.98
N LEU A 15 8.46 13.84 -5.60
CA LEU A 15 9.30 14.39 -4.52
C LEU A 15 9.03 13.69 -3.19
N PHE A 16 7.76 13.53 -2.81
CA PHE A 16 7.37 12.82 -1.60
C PHE A 16 7.90 11.38 -1.58
N THR A 17 7.74 10.66 -2.69
CA THR A 17 8.24 9.29 -2.83
C THR A 17 9.76 9.22 -2.63
N GLN A 18 10.51 10.14 -3.23
CA GLN A 18 11.97 10.22 -3.05
C GLN A 18 12.35 10.54 -1.60
N GLN A 19 11.69 11.52 -0.97
CA GLN A 19 11.94 11.86 0.43
C GLN A 19 11.73 10.67 1.38
N VAL A 20 10.68 9.87 1.15
CA VAL A 20 10.42 8.65 1.94
C VAL A 20 11.52 7.60 1.73
N LEU A 21 12.02 7.42 0.50
CA LEU A 21 13.10 6.47 0.21
C LEU A 21 14.45 6.94 0.75
N ASP A 22 14.72 8.24 0.70
CA ASP A 22 15.95 8.86 1.22
C ASP A 22 15.95 8.99 2.75
N GLY A 23 14.78 8.90 3.38
CA GLY A 23 14.60 9.01 4.83
C GLY A 23 14.53 10.45 5.33
N ASN A 24 14.14 11.37 4.46
CA ASN A 24 13.90 12.78 4.77
C ASN A 24 12.49 12.93 5.37
N TRP A 25 12.33 12.46 6.60
CA TRP A 25 11.03 12.26 7.24
C TRP A 25 10.24 13.56 7.44
N ASP A 26 10.87 14.60 7.95
CA ASP A 26 10.24 15.88 8.23
C ASP A 26 9.77 16.56 6.93
N GLU A 27 10.61 16.51 5.89
CA GLU A 27 10.28 17.02 4.57
C GLU A 27 9.16 16.21 3.90
N SER A 28 9.14 14.88 4.10
CA SER A 28 8.09 14.02 3.55
C SER A 28 6.72 14.32 4.16
N VAL A 29 6.65 14.56 5.48
CA VAL A 29 5.40 14.99 6.15
C VAL A 29 4.98 16.37 5.65
N ALA A 30 5.91 17.32 5.57
CA ALA A 30 5.62 18.65 5.04
C ALA A 30 5.13 18.62 3.58
N THR A 31 5.69 17.74 2.75
CA THR A 31 5.29 17.56 1.35
C THR A 31 3.93 16.88 1.27
N LEU A 32 3.64 15.89 2.11
CA LEU A 32 2.35 15.22 2.20
C LEU A 32 1.20 16.22 2.44
N HIS A 33 1.39 17.18 3.36
CA HIS A 33 0.41 18.25 3.59
C HIS A 33 0.22 19.19 2.39
N LYS A 34 1.21 19.31 1.50
CA LYS A 34 1.15 20.16 0.29
C LYS A 34 0.52 19.45 -0.91
N ILE A 35 0.44 18.13 -0.91
CA ILE A 35 -0.15 17.34 -2.02
C ILE A 35 -1.67 17.59 -2.15
N GLY A 36 -2.30 18.24 -1.16
CA GLY A 36 -3.68 18.71 -1.28
C GLY A 36 -4.71 17.60 -1.12
N LEU A 37 -4.44 16.64 -0.23
CA LEU A 37 -5.39 15.59 0.13
C LEU A 37 -6.60 16.19 0.85
N ALA A 38 -7.81 15.85 0.41
CA ALA A 38 -9.05 16.37 0.99
C ALA A 38 -9.38 15.78 2.37
N ASP A 39 -8.91 14.56 2.66
CA ASP A 39 -9.19 13.87 3.93
C ASP A 39 -8.03 14.05 4.91
N GLU A 40 -8.25 14.93 5.89
CA GLU A 40 -7.32 15.18 7.00
C GLU A 40 -7.03 13.94 7.85
N ASN A 41 -7.95 12.96 7.93
CA ASN A 41 -7.68 11.72 8.65
C ASN A 41 -6.67 10.84 7.90
N VAL A 42 -6.73 10.82 6.57
CA VAL A 42 -5.74 10.12 5.73
C VAL A 42 -4.38 10.77 5.88
N VAL A 43 -4.32 12.10 5.78
CA VAL A 43 -3.08 12.88 5.98
C VAL A 43 -2.47 12.60 7.35
N ARG A 44 -3.29 12.65 8.40
CA ARG A 44 -2.87 12.33 9.78
C ARG A 44 -2.34 10.90 9.90
N SER A 45 -3.05 9.93 9.34
CA SER A 45 -2.67 8.51 9.43
C SER A 45 -1.38 8.21 8.68
N ALA A 46 -1.21 8.77 7.48
CA ALA A 46 0.01 8.64 6.70
C ALA A 46 1.19 9.35 7.39
N SER A 47 0.98 10.54 7.95
CA SER A 47 2.00 11.26 8.72
C SER A 47 2.43 10.48 9.97
N CYS A 48 1.47 9.91 10.71
CA CYS A 48 1.76 8.99 11.81
C CYS A 48 2.63 7.82 11.38
N LEU A 49 2.30 7.19 10.24
CA LEU A 49 3.05 6.04 9.73
C LEU A 49 4.51 6.39 9.40
N ILE A 50 4.73 7.58 8.82
CA ILE A 50 6.05 8.13 8.51
C ILE A 50 6.84 8.39 9.80
N LEU A 51 6.22 9.07 10.77
CA LEU A 51 6.87 9.42 12.04
C LEU A 51 7.18 8.18 12.90
N GLU A 52 6.35 7.15 12.85
CA GLU A 52 6.67 5.86 13.44
C GLU A 52 7.92 5.23 12.81
N GLN A 53 8.08 5.34 11.48
CA GLN A 53 9.30 4.88 10.83
C GLN A 53 10.52 5.67 11.29
N LYS A 54 10.43 7.01 11.32
CA LYS A 54 11.47 7.90 11.86
C LYS A 54 11.89 7.45 13.27
N PHE A 55 10.91 7.21 14.15
CA PHE A 55 11.13 6.73 15.50
C PHE A 55 11.92 5.41 15.54
N PHE A 56 11.53 4.41 14.74
CA PHE A 56 12.23 3.12 14.72
C PHE A 56 13.63 3.20 14.12
N GLU A 57 13.84 4.03 13.10
CA GLU A 57 15.19 4.27 12.54
C GLU A 57 16.11 4.98 13.55
N LEU A 58 15.59 5.94 14.32
CA LEU A 58 16.33 6.60 15.40
C LEU A 58 16.70 5.62 16.52
N LEU A 59 15.78 4.75 16.93
CA LEU A 59 16.08 3.69 17.90
C LEU A 59 17.13 2.71 17.40
N HIS A 60 17.06 2.31 16.12
CA HIS A 60 18.04 1.42 15.52
C HIS A 60 19.43 2.07 15.42
N GLY A 61 19.48 3.39 15.21
CA GLY A 61 20.71 4.19 15.26
C GLY A 61 21.17 4.59 16.65
N GLU A 62 20.61 4.01 17.73
CA GLU A 62 20.91 4.30 19.14
C GLU A 62 20.66 5.76 19.58
N LYS A 63 19.91 6.53 18.79
CA LYS A 63 19.55 7.93 19.06
C LYS A 63 18.29 8.02 19.94
N VAL A 64 18.38 7.47 21.15
CA VAL A 64 17.23 7.30 22.06
C VAL A 64 16.56 8.62 22.44
N MET A 65 17.34 9.69 22.65
CA MET A 65 16.79 11.01 23.00
C MET A 65 16.01 11.62 21.84
N GLU A 66 16.53 11.55 20.61
CA GLU A 66 15.82 12.02 19.40
C GLU A 66 14.53 11.21 19.17
N ALA A 67 14.58 9.88 19.39
CA ALA A 67 13.41 9.01 19.30
C ALA A 67 12.34 9.37 20.36
N LEU A 68 12.74 9.63 21.61
CA LEU A 68 11.85 10.07 22.67
C LEU A 68 11.19 11.41 22.33
N MET A 69 11.92 12.35 21.74
CA MET A 69 11.37 13.65 21.32
C MET A 69 10.39 13.49 20.17
N THR A 70 10.74 12.70 19.15
CA THR A 70 9.83 12.34 18.05
C THR A 70 8.52 11.76 18.59
N LEU A 71 8.59 10.84 19.57
CA LEU A 71 7.40 10.23 20.16
C LEU A 71 6.53 11.26 20.91
N ARG A 72 7.15 12.14 21.71
CA ARG A 72 6.43 13.08 22.58
C ARG A 72 5.87 14.30 21.84
N GLU A 73 6.64 14.84 20.91
CA GLU A 73 6.37 16.13 20.28
C GLU A 73 5.72 16.00 18.90
N GLU A 74 5.96 14.89 18.19
CA GLU A 74 5.46 14.71 16.83
C GLU A 74 4.36 13.62 16.77
N ILE A 75 4.62 12.42 17.31
CA ILE A 75 3.69 11.29 17.23
C ILE A 75 2.50 11.46 18.19
N THR A 76 2.74 11.73 19.48
CA THR A 76 1.68 11.81 20.50
C THR A 76 0.57 12.82 20.16
N PRO A 77 0.85 14.06 19.71
CA PRO A 77 -0.22 15.00 19.37
C PRO A 77 -0.96 14.64 18.08
N LEU A 78 -0.31 13.90 17.17
CA LEU A 78 -0.86 13.57 15.86
C LEU A 78 -1.63 12.24 15.86
N CYS A 79 -1.16 11.26 16.63
CA CYS A 79 -1.62 9.89 16.60
C CYS A 79 -2.41 9.60 17.89
N ASN A 80 -3.72 9.85 17.88
CA ASN A 80 -4.62 9.67 19.04
C ASN A 80 -4.80 8.20 19.51
N TYR A 81 -3.90 7.29 19.15
CA TYR A 81 -3.97 5.87 19.43
C TYR A 81 -3.25 5.53 20.75
N SER A 82 -3.98 5.58 21.86
CA SER A 82 -3.45 5.30 23.21
C SER A 82 -2.72 3.95 23.32
N SER A 83 -3.19 2.91 22.61
CA SER A 83 -2.51 1.61 22.54
C SER A 83 -1.17 1.70 21.81
N ARG A 84 -1.14 2.36 20.66
CA ARG A 84 0.06 2.48 19.82
C ARG A 84 1.15 3.31 20.49
N ILE A 85 0.78 4.43 21.11
CA ILE A 85 1.73 5.25 21.90
C ILE A 85 2.35 4.41 23.02
N ARG A 86 1.55 3.58 23.71
CA ARG A 86 2.06 2.68 24.76
C ARG A 86 3.04 1.66 24.22
N GLU A 87 2.76 1.06 23.05
CA GLU A 87 3.68 0.15 22.37
C GLU A 87 5.01 0.83 22.04
N LEU A 88 4.96 2.00 21.39
CA LEU A 88 6.16 2.79 21.05
C LEU A 88 6.94 3.17 22.31
N SER A 89 6.25 3.57 23.38
CA SER A 89 6.88 3.90 24.66
C SER A 89 7.59 2.70 25.28
N SER A 90 7.04 1.49 25.14
CA SER A 90 7.67 0.28 25.66
C SER A 90 8.99 -0.06 24.97
N CYS A 91 9.17 0.35 23.71
CA CYS A 91 10.41 0.18 22.96
C CYS A 91 11.57 1.02 23.50
N LEU A 92 11.30 2.12 24.21
CA LEU A 92 12.34 2.98 24.81
C LEU A 92 12.92 2.39 26.11
N VAL A 93 12.14 1.58 26.84
CA VAL A 93 12.49 1.11 28.19
C VAL A 93 13.24 -0.22 28.17
N SER A 94 13.08 -1.04 27.12
CA SER A 94 13.71 -2.36 27.03
C SER A 94 14.47 -2.54 25.70
N PRO A 95 15.82 -2.41 25.71
CA PRO A 95 16.62 -2.53 24.47
C PRO A 95 16.83 -3.96 23.92
N SER A 96 16.48 -5.06 24.61
CA SER A 96 16.48 -6.45 24.06
C SER A 96 15.76 -7.46 25.00
N PRO A 97 15.27 -8.67 24.58
CA PRO A 97 15.43 -9.42 23.33
C PRO A 97 14.10 -9.58 22.57
N LYS A 98 13.57 -8.47 22.07
CA LYS A 98 12.51 -8.45 21.05
C LYS A 98 13.01 -7.84 19.74
N GLN A 99 14.31 -8.03 19.46
CA GLN A 99 14.94 -7.57 18.21
C GLN A 99 14.23 -8.13 16.96
N ASP A 100 13.48 -9.23 17.08
CA ASP A 100 12.61 -9.77 16.03
C ASP A 100 11.22 -9.12 15.92
N ILE A 101 10.74 -8.38 16.93
CA ILE A 101 9.39 -7.78 16.92
C ILE A 101 9.42 -6.35 16.38
N VAL A 102 10.54 -5.63 16.51
CA VAL A 102 10.71 -4.30 15.94
C VAL A 102 11.68 -4.37 14.77
N LYS A 103 11.35 -5.21 13.79
CA LYS A 103 12.06 -5.17 12.51
C LYS A 103 11.73 -3.83 11.88
N VAL A 104 12.71 -2.92 11.83
CA VAL A 104 12.60 -1.69 11.04
C VAL A 104 12.21 -2.13 9.63
N ARG A 105 11.00 -1.77 9.21
CA ARG A 105 10.53 -2.06 7.85
C ARG A 105 11.45 -1.35 6.87
N SER A 106 11.66 -1.94 5.69
CA SER A 106 12.34 -1.21 4.63
C SER A 106 11.51 0.00 4.22
N ARG A 107 12.19 1.04 3.71
CA ARG A 107 11.51 2.25 3.22
C ARG A 107 10.60 1.96 2.02
N SER A 108 10.97 0.98 1.19
CA SER A 108 10.08 0.45 0.14
C SER A 108 8.77 -0.12 0.72
N LYS A 109 8.86 -0.88 1.83
CA LYS A 109 7.69 -1.43 2.48
C LYS A 109 6.82 -0.35 3.12
N LEU A 110 7.44 0.69 3.69
CA LEU A 110 6.71 1.87 4.15
C LEU A 110 5.94 2.53 3.00
N LEU A 111 6.58 2.70 1.84
CA LEU A 111 5.96 3.29 0.66
C LEU A 111 4.75 2.47 0.18
N GLU A 112 4.84 1.13 0.16
CA GLU A 112 3.71 0.25 -0.16
C GLU A 112 2.52 0.45 0.81
N GLU A 113 2.79 0.58 2.11
CA GLU A 113 1.73 0.82 3.10
C GLU A 113 1.12 2.23 2.94
N LEU A 114 1.94 3.23 2.61
CA LEU A 114 1.46 4.57 2.28
C LEU A 114 0.57 4.55 1.02
N GLN A 115 0.92 3.79 -0.03
CA GLN A 115 0.08 3.62 -1.22
C GLN A 115 -1.31 3.09 -0.92
N LYS A 116 -1.44 2.20 0.09
CA LYS A 116 -2.73 1.63 0.49
C LYS A 116 -3.60 2.63 1.25
N LEU A 117 -2.97 3.57 1.96
CA LEU A 117 -3.68 4.61 2.72
C LEU A 117 -4.07 5.80 1.84
N LEU A 118 -3.22 6.14 0.87
CA LEU A 118 -3.41 7.30 0.02
C LEU A 118 -4.44 7.02 -1.09
N PRO A 119 -5.25 8.02 -1.50
CA PRO A 119 -6.18 7.87 -2.61
C PRO A 119 -5.46 7.47 -3.91
N PRO A 120 -6.05 6.57 -4.72
CA PRO A 120 -5.50 6.19 -6.03
C PRO A 120 -5.32 7.36 -7.01
N THR A 121 -6.02 8.48 -6.79
CA THR A 121 -5.87 9.73 -7.55
C THR A 121 -4.56 10.46 -7.26
N VAL A 122 -3.94 10.19 -6.11
CA VAL A 122 -2.66 10.75 -5.69
C VAL A 122 -1.55 9.75 -5.96
N MET A 123 -1.72 8.50 -5.52
CA MET A 123 -0.72 7.45 -5.70
C MET A 123 -1.37 6.20 -6.28
N ILE A 124 -1.07 5.91 -7.55
CA ILE A 124 -1.61 4.76 -8.26
C ILE A 124 -1.07 3.47 -7.61
N PRO A 125 -1.93 2.51 -7.22
CA PRO A 125 -1.49 1.24 -6.68
C PRO A 125 -0.60 0.46 -7.65
N GLU A 126 0.33 -0.32 -7.11
CA GLU A 126 1.13 -1.22 -7.94
C GLU A 126 0.26 -2.20 -8.74
N LYS A 127 0.72 -2.52 -9.96
CA LYS A 127 0.08 -3.50 -10.85
C LYS A 127 -1.38 -3.14 -11.19
N ARG A 128 -1.75 -1.86 -11.18
CA ARG A 128 -3.14 -1.45 -11.41
C ARG A 128 -3.68 -1.91 -12.77
N LEU A 129 -2.86 -1.86 -13.82
CA LEU A 129 -3.26 -2.33 -15.15
C LEU A 129 -3.51 -3.84 -15.18
N GLU A 130 -2.62 -4.63 -14.57
CA GLU A 130 -2.78 -6.08 -14.43
C GLU A 130 -4.10 -6.43 -13.73
N HIS A 131 -4.39 -5.78 -12.59
CA HIS A 131 -5.66 -5.98 -11.88
C HIS A 131 -6.88 -5.58 -12.72
N LEU A 132 -6.81 -4.50 -13.50
CA LEU A 132 -7.92 -4.10 -14.38
C LEU A 132 -8.15 -5.11 -15.51
N VAL A 133 -7.06 -5.67 -16.04
CA VAL A 133 -7.10 -6.72 -17.06
C VAL A 133 -7.69 -8.01 -16.49
N GLU A 134 -7.28 -8.42 -15.29
CA GLU A 134 -7.88 -9.55 -14.57
C GLU A 134 -9.38 -9.34 -14.32
N GLN A 135 -9.78 -8.14 -13.88
CA GLN A 135 -11.19 -7.79 -13.70
C GLN A 135 -11.99 -7.93 -14.99
N ALA A 136 -11.44 -7.50 -16.13
CA ALA A 136 -12.08 -7.65 -17.43
C ALA A 136 -12.27 -9.13 -17.81
N LEU A 137 -11.24 -9.95 -17.60
CA LEU A 137 -11.31 -11.40 -17.87
C LEU A 137 -12.35 -12.11 -17.00
N ILE A 138 -12.40 -11.79 -15.71
CA ILE A 138 -13.42 -12.32 -14.78
C ILE A 138 -14.81 -11.94 -15.27
N LEU A 139 -15.03 -10.66 -15.60
CA LEU A 139 -16.33 -10.18 -16.07
C LEU A 139 -16.76 -10.87 -17.37
N GLN A 140 -15.84 -11.04 -18.33
CA GLN A 140 -16.15 -11.76 -19.58
C GLN A 140 -16.53 -13.22 -19.32
N THR A 141 -15.92 -13.84 -18.31
CA THR A 141 -16.25 -15.21 -17.88
C THR A 141 -17.63 -15.28 -17.24
N GLU A 142 -17.91 -14.40 -16.28
CA GLU A 142 -19.19 -14.34 -15.57
C GLU A 142 -20.38 -14.00 -16.47
N THR A 143 -20.14 -13.23 -17.53
CA THR A 143 -21.16 -12.85 -18.51
C THR A 143 -21.33 -13.86 -19.64
N CYS A 144 -20.50 -14.90 -19.71
CA CYS A 144 -20.57 -15.92 -20.76
C CYS A 144 -21.75 -16.88 -20.50
N PRO A 145 -22.79 -16.91 -21.37
CA PRO A 145 -24.03 -17.65 -21.10
C PRO A 145 -23.87 -19.18 -21.02
N PHE A 146 -22.84 -19.70 -21.67
CA PHE A 146 -22.61 -21.15 -21.82
C PHE A 146 -21.25 -21.55 -21.26
N HIS A 147 -20.75 -20.80 -20.27
CA HIS A 147 -19.43 -21.06 -19.72
C HIS A 147 -19.32 -22.49 -19.17
N ASN A 148 -18.55 -23.32 -19.86
CA ASN A 148 -18.27 -24.70 -19.47
C ASN A 148 -16.85 -25.14 -19.87
N SER A 149 -15.96 -24.17 -20.11
CA SER A 149 -14.58 -24.41 -20.53
C SER A 149 -13.62 -24.23 -19.35
N VAL A 150 -12.64 -25.11 -19.24
CA VAL A 150 -11.46 -24.94 -18.37
C VAL A 150 -10.31 -24.23 -19.13
N ASP A 151 -10.59 -23.71 -20.32
CA ASP A 151 -9.59 -23.17 -21.24
C ASP A 151 -8.90 -21.92 -20.71
N LYS A 152 -7.67 -21.71 -21.20
CA LYS A 152 -6.88 -20.51 -20.94
C LYS A 152 -7.57 -19.31 -21.59
N MET A 153 -7.92 -18.32 -20.78
CA MET A 153 -8.44 -17.03 -21.22
C MET A 153 -7.42 -16.30 -22.11
N SER A 154 -7.91 -15.49 -23.04
CA SER A 154 -7.10 -14.70 -23.98
C SER A 154 -7.31 -13.20 -23.73
N LEU A 155 -6.26 -12.41 -23.91
CA LEU A 155 -6.35 -10.95 -23.96
C LEU A 155 -6.55 -10.41 -25.38
N TYR A 156 -6.39 -11.25 -26.40
CA TYR A 156 -6.49 -10.85 -27.81
C TYR A 156 -7.92 -10.94 -28.36
N SER A 157 -8.81 -11.65 -27.66
CA SER A 157 -10.18 -11.90 -28.07
C SER A 157 -11.06 -12.09 -26.84
N ASP A 158 -12.28 -11.56 -26.89
CA ASP A 158 -13.24 -11.73 -25.81
C ASP A 158 -13.60 -13.20 -25.59
N HIS A 159 -13.81 -13.57 -24.33
CA HIS A 159 -14.19 -14.93 -23.95
C HIS A 159 -15.59 -15.29 -24.47
N HIS A 160 -15.69 -16.44 -25.13
CA HIS A 160 -16.95 -16.98 -25.61
C HIS A 160 -16.92 -18.50 -25.56
N CYS A 161 -17.94 -19.11 -24.94
CA CYS A 161 -18.18 -20.54 -25.00
C CYS A 161 -19.41 -20.81 -25.88
N GLY A 162 -19.29 -21.72 -26.83
CA GLY A 162 -20.43 -22.14 -27.62
C GLY A 162 -21.30 -23.18 -26.91
N LYS A 163 -22.57 -23.27 -27.34
CA LYS A 163 -23.58 -24.18 -26.76
C LYS A 163 -23.19 -25.65 -26.88
N GLU A 164 -22.40 -25.99 -27.88
CA GLU A 164 -21.88 -27.33 -28.15
C GLU A 164 -20.98 -27.86 -27.03
N LEU A 165 -20.41 -26.97 -26.20
CA LEU A 165 -19.58 -27.33 -25.07
C LEU A 165 -20.40 -27.69 -23.82
N ILE A 166 -21.71 -27.47 -23.80
CA ILE A 166 -22.55 -27.80 -22.64
C ILE A 166 -22.72 -29.32 -22.57
N PRO A 167 -22.53 -29.96 -21.40
CA PRO A 167 -22.65 -31.41 -21.29
C PRO A 167 -24.10 -31.83 -21.57
N SER A 168 -24.28 -32.57 -22.66
CA SER A 168 -25.59 -33.04 -23.11
C SER A 168 -25.85 -34.52 -22.80
N ARG A 169 -24.86 -35.22 -22.21
CA ARG A 169 -24.94 -36.64 -21.85
C ARG A 169 -24.60 -36.85 -20.38
N THR A 170 -25.49 -37.52 -19.66
CA THR A 170 -25.26 -37.93 -18.27
C THR A 170 -24.42 -39.20 -18.21
N VAL A 171 -23.41 -39.24 -17.35
CA VAL A 171 -22.64 -40.45 -17.04
C VAL A 171 -23.03 -40.92 -15.63
N GLN A 172 -23.56 -42.14 -15.52
CA GLN A 172 -23.90 -42.72 -14.22
C GLN A 172 -22.63 -43.23 -13.53
N VAL A 173 -22.30 -42.67 -12.37
CA VAL A 173 -21.24 -43.19 -11.51
C VAL A 173 -21.77 -44.44 -10.79
N ARG A 174 -21.24 -45.63 -11.11
CA ARG A 174 -21.55 -46.86 -10.36
C ARG A 174 -20.90 -46.78 -8.98
N LYS A 175 -21.70 -46.97 -7.93
CA LYS A 175 -21.22 -47.19 -6.55
C LYS A 175 -20.67 -48.59 -6.39
#